data_AF-A0A2M9Q276-F1
#
_entry.id   AF-A0A2M9Q276-F1
#
_cell.length_a   1.000
_cell.length_b   1.000
_cell.length_c   1.000
_cell.angle_alpha   90.00
_cell.angle_beta   90.00
_cell.angle_gamma   90.00
#
_symmetry.space_group_name_H-M   'P 1'
#
loop_
_entity.id
_entity.type
_entity.pdbx_description
1 polymer ?
#
loop_
_entity_poly.entity_id
_entity_poly.type
_entity_poly.pdbx_seq_one_letter_code
_entity_poly.pdbx_strand_id
1 'polypeptide(L)'
;MLLESEYGYLYEEVENINYLLSLNMELPAEYIEDVSRTISTFNKLSENNDFTDKISLNNMKEGEYRYLIDEQGNSLIDIYNKKIKEVTLDVEYINSLYNKMILKRNEYIQQQLYKDYFTYYKEKNDNNLLDKLFNSKVNQVIPNYIKELKLFYNKYEINDNDILHPFKLNNIRINNQKYKVNFKEDVLENIKIMDSDFGKYLERIYNEGFIIIRESNLQEGFFIELPYTKKGFVYLGCIGDIDDYFNTIHEIGHLYHQYITSNVEYKNQCNSLEIKEFVAHSFEALFVRQFTSEKVKQIYEIQQISSVLWNVVLFEFQKIIYRNFDDYVCLEEKEHIFVNLIKKYTHSYLDNTNKYDILLGSTWMYESMLFETPFYNCEYIYAQINAVDILNDHQGSLEELKNNFKNGKNINIKSLEQVIKHE
;
A
#
# COMPACT_ATOMS: atom_id res chain seq x y z
N MET A 1 12.98 27.75 7.01
CA MET A 1 13.68 26.50 6.65
C MET A 1 13.89 25.53 7.82
N LEU A 2 14.76 25.75 8.83
CA LEU A 2 14.93 24.77 9.94
C LEU A 2 13.71 24.66 10.87
N LEU A 3 13.00 25.77 11.09
CA LEU A 3 11.78 25.80 11.91
C LEU A 3 10.60 25.08 11.23
N GLU A 4 10.45 25.20 9.90
CA GLU A 4 9.34 24.57 9.15
C GLU A 4 9.38 23.04 9.19
N SER A 5 10.57 22.43 9.22
CA SER A 5 10.67 20.96 9.33
C SER A 5 10.21 20.46 10.70
N GLU A 6 10.57 21.14 11.78
CA GLU A 6 10.24 20.71 13.15
C GLU A 6 8.74 20.81 13.42
N TYR A 7 8.09 21.88 12.94
CA TYR A 7 6.63 22.04 13.05
C TYR A 7 5.85 21.09 12.12
N GLY A 8 6.39 20.76 10.94
CA GLY A 8 5.79 19.77 10.04
C GLY A 8 5.66 18.40 10.70
N TYR A 9 6.70 17.94 11.42
CA TYR A 9 6.67 16.66 12.12
C TYR A 9 5.65 16.61 13.24
N LEU A 10 5.59 17.66 14.05
CA LEU A 10 4.63 17.72 15.14
C LEU A 10 3.19 17.71 14.62
N TYR A 11 2.93 18.42 13.53
CA TYR A 11 1.61 18.41 12.90
C TYR A 11 1.27 17.03 12.31
N GLU A 12 2.19 16.44 11.53
CA GLU A 12 1.99 15.12 10.95
C GLU A 12 1.77 14.06 12.03
N GLU A 13 2.54 14.11 13.12
CA GLU A 13 2.36 13.23 14.27
C GLU A 13 1.00 13.42 14.93
N VAL A 14 0.55 14.67 15.17
CA VAL A 14 -0.77 14.95 15.76
C VAL A 14 -1.89 14.37 14.90
N GLU A 15 -1.80 14.52 13.58
CA GLU A 15 -2.81 13.98 12.66
C GLU A 15 -2.79 12.45 12.62
N ASN A 16 -1.60 11.84 12.61
CA ASN A 16 -1.42 10.39 12.70
C ASN A 16 -2.01 9.82 13.99
N ILE A 17 -1.80 10.52 15.10
CA ILE A 17 -2.38 10.22 16.40
C ILE A 17 -3.91 10.37 16.39
N ASN A 18 -4.45 11.46 15.83
CA ASN A 18 -5.89 11.67 15.73
C ASN A 18 -6.56 10.56 14.92
N TYR A 19 -5.92 10.14 13.83
CA TYR A 19 -6.37 8.98 13.06
C TYR A 19 -6.41 7.72 13.91
N LEU A 20 -5.34 7.41 14.66
CA LEU A 20 -5.30 6.25 15.56
C LEU A 20 -6.38 6.28 16.63
N LEU A 21 -6.64 7.44 17.23
CA LEU A 21 -7.73 7.61 18.19
C LEU A 21 -9.11 7.39 17.54
N SER A 22 -9.30 7.79 16.28
CA SER A 22 -10.55 7.60 15.54
C SER A 22 -10.91 6.13 15.29
N LEU A 23 -9.92 5.23 15.34
CA LEU A 23 -10.11 3.80 15.17
C LEU A 23 -10.74 3.10 16.39
N ASN A 24 -10.95 3.83 17.51
CA ASN A 24 -11.51 3.30 18.76
C ASN A 24 -10.78 2.03 19.25
N MET A 25 -9.47 1.98 19.07
CA MET A 25 -8.63 0.87 19.54
C MET A 25 -8.30 1.03 21.03
N GLU A 26 -8.19 -0.08 21.76
CA GLU A 26 -7.66 -0.07 23.13
C GLU A 26 -6.14 0.10 23.07
N LEU A 27 -5.67 1.34 23.28
CA LEU A 27 -4.25 1.70 23.26
C LEU A 27 -3.66 1.68 24.69
N PRO A 28 -2.36 1.35 24.86
CA PRO A 28 -1.69 1.40 26.15
C PRO A 28 -1.77 2.81 26.78
N ALA A 29 -1.86 2.87 28.11
CA ALA A 29 -1.92 4.15 28.82
C ALA A 29 -0.70 5.04 28.57
N GLU A 30 0.49 4.46 28.50
CA GLU A 30 1.75 5.16 28.19
C GLU A 30 1.71 5.79 26.79
N TYR A 31 1.12 5.10 25.81
CA TYR A 31 0.91 5.65 24.47
C TYR A 31 -0.05 6.85 24.50
N ILE A 32 -1.16 6.75 25.24
CA ILE A 32 -2.12 7.86 25.39
C ILE A 32 -1.48 9.09 26.06
N GLU A 33 -0.55 8.86 27.00
CA GLU A 33 0.22 9.94 27.63
C GLU A 33 1.16 10.62 26.64
N ASP A 34 1.90 9.84 25.84
CA ASP A 34 2.76 10.35 24.77
C ASP A 34 1.96 11.19 23.76
N VAL A 35 0.80 10.69 23.35
CA VAL A 35 -0.17 11.39 22.50
C VAL A 35 -0.58 12.74 23.07
N SER A 36 -1.02 12.74 24.33
CA SER A 36 -1.51 13.94 25.00
C SER A 36 -0.41 14.99 25.12
N ARG A 37 0.83 14.55 25.34
CA ARG A 37 2.02 15.39 25.41
C ARG A 37 2.39 15.98 24.05
N THR A 38 2.36 15.20 22.97
CA THR A 38 2.63 15.70 21.60
C THR A 38 1.60 16.77 21.22
N ILE A 39 0.30 16.50 21.40
CA ILE A 39 -0.77 17.47 21.11
C ILE A 39 -0.59 18.76 21.93
N SER A 40 -0.33 18.64 23.23
CA SER A 40 -0.09 19.82 24.08
C SER A 40 1.13 20.63 23.64
N THR A 41 2.20 19.96 23.21
CA THR A 41 3.43 20.59 22.74
C THR A 41 3.20 21.33 21.43
N PHE A 42 2.52 20.69 20.48
CA PHE A 42 2.13 21.30 19.21
C PHE A 42 1.28 22.57 19.42
N ASN A 43 0.26 22.50 20.29
CA ASN A 43 -0.60 23.64 20.60
C ASN A 43 0.17 24.81 21.25
N LYS A 44 1.07 24.54 22.19
CA LYS A 44 1.90 25.60 22.81
C LYS A 44 2.83 26.27 21.80
N LEU A 45 3.32 25.50 20.83
CA LEU A 45 4.23 25.97 19.80
C LEU A 45 3.52 26.79 18.71
N SER A 46 2.27 26.46 18.40
CA SER A 46 1.43 27.25 17.49
C SER A 46 0.99 28.58 18.10
N GLU A 47 0.81 28.65 19.42
CA GLU A 47 0.42 29.88 20.14
C GLU A 47 1.55 30.93 20.29
N ASN A 48 2.82 30.51 20.42
CA ASN A 48 3.94 31.40 20.80
C ASN A 48 4.70 32.03 19.63
N ASN A 49 4.43 31.61 18.39
CA ASN A 49 5.02 32.18 17.19
C ASN A 49 3.96 33.00 16.47
N ASP A 50 4.32 34.16 15.92
CA ASP A 50 3.45 35.05 15.12
C ASP A 50 3.12 34.41 13.75
N PHE A 51 2.52 33.22 13.78
CA PHE A 51 1.93 32.48 12.64
C PHE A 51 0.62 33.14 12.19
N THR A 52 0.50 34.46 12.37
CA THR A 52 -0.68 35.26 12.00
C THR A 52 -0.85 35.41 10.50
N ASP A 53 0.19 35.12 9.71
CA ASP A 53 -0.03 34.65 8.34
C ASP A 53 -0.44 33.19 8.41
N LYS A 54 -1.75 33.01 8.60
CA LYS A 54 -2.55 31.80 8.40
C LYS A 54 -1.89 30.76 7.50
N ILE A 55 -0.97 29.98 8.07
CA ILE A 55 -0.98 28.55 7.80
C ILE A 55 -2.19 28.08 8.60
N SER A 56 -3.38 28.28 8.04
CA SER A 56 -4.61 27.66 8.53
C SER A 56 -4.26 26.23 8.90
N LEU A 57 -4.60 25.73 10.08
CA LEU A 57 -4.26 24.37 10.51
C LEU A 57 -4.92 23.29 9.64
N ASN A 58 -5.86 23.70 8.77
CA ASN A 58 -6.30 22.96 7.61
C ASN A 58 -5.11 22.71 6.63
N ASN A 59 -4.25 23.69 6.41
CA ASN A 59 -3.27 23.75 5.34
C ASN A 59 -2.05 22.80 5.38
N MET A 60 -1.73 22.07 6.46
CA MET A 60 -0.43 21.33 6.50
C MET A 60 -0.46 19.82 6.34
N LYS A 61 -1.64 19.18 6.30
CA LYS A 61 -1.85 17.88 5.61
C LYS A 61 -2.67 18.05 4.35
N GLU A 62 -3.33 19.20 4.21
CA GLU A 62 -4.03 19.57 3.00
C GLU A 62 -3.08 20.14 1.91
N GLY A 63 -1.88 19.59 1.72
CA GLY A 63 -1.04 20.01 0.58
C GLY A 63 -1.53 19.41 -0.74
N GLU A 64 -2.04 18.17 -0.69
CA GLU A 64 -2.23 17.37 -1.89
C GLU A 64 -3.70 17.18 -2.30
N TYR A 65 -4.66 17.57 -1.44
CA TYR A 65 -6.09 17.29 -1.68
C TYR A 65 -7.05 18.43 -1.26
N ARG A 66 -6.62 19.68 -1.02
CA ARG A 66 -7.56 20.81 -0.74
C ARG A 66 -8.66 20.95 -1.77
N TYR A 67 -8.35 20.59 -3.00
CA TYR A 67 -9.30 20.65 -4.10
C TYR A 67 -10.38 19.56 -4.01
N LEU A 68 -10.18 18.49 -3.22
CA LEU A 68 -11.12 17.38 -3.00
C LEU A 68 -12.12 17.65 -1.86
N ILE A 69 -12.64 18.86 -1.79
CA ILE A 69 -13.78 19.22 -0.93
C ILE A 69 -15.05 19.40 -1.76
N ASP A 70 -16.21 19.08 -1.17
CA ASP A 70 -17.52 19.40 -1.74
C ASP A 70 -17.88 20.89 -1.60
N GLU A 71 -19.08 21.27 -2.04
CA GLU A 71 -19.56 22.66 -2.00
C GLU A 71 -19.77 23.17 -0.57
N GLN A 72 -19.88 22.25 0.39
CA GLN A 72 -20.08 22.51 1.80
C GLN A 72 -18.74 22.46 2.59
N GLY A 73 -17.62 22.18 1.91
CA GLY A 73 -16.29 22.11 2.51
C GLY A 73 -15.96 20.75 3.13
N ASN A 74 -16.75 19.70 2.90
CA ASN A 74 -16.46 18.36 3.43
C ASN A 74 -15.46 17.62 2.53
N SER A 75 -14.57 16.84 3.14
CA SER A 75 -13.64 15.93 2.45
C SER A 75 -14.38 14.87 1.65
N LEU A 76 -14.11 14.80 0.34
CA LEU A 76 -14.67 13.75 -0.53
C LEU A 76 -14.11 12.35 -0.17
N ILE A 77 -12.89 12.28 0.35
CA ILE A 77 -12.27 11.02 0.82
C ILE A 77 -13.00 10.50 2.06
N ASP A 78 -13.33 11.37 3.01
CA ASP A 78 -14.05 10.95 4.23
C ASP A 78 -15.46 10.47 3.90
N ILE A 79 -16.10 11.13 2.93
CA ILE A 79 -17.41 10.70 2.40
C ILE A 79 -17.29 9.31 1.78
N TYR A 80 -16.27 9.04 0.97
CA TYR A 80 -16.00 7.71 0.42
C TYR A 80 -15.82 6.66 1.53
N ASN A 81 -14.93 6.94 2.49
CA ASN A 81 -14.61 6.02 3.59
C ASN A 81 -15.82 5.72 4.49
N LYS A 82 -16.76 6.66 4.62
CA LYS A 82 -18.04 6.41 5.28
C LYS A 82 -18.95 5.53 4.44
N LYS A 83 -19.06 5.81 3.14
CA LYS A 83 -19.96 5.12 2.21
C LYS A 83 -19.60 3.66 1.98
N ILE A 84 -18.32 3.35 1.88
CA ILE A 84 -17.85 1.97 1.67
C ILE A 84 -18.12 1.04 2.87
N LYS A 85 -18.38 1.62 4.04
CA LYS A 85 -18.72 0.90 5.29
C LYS A 85 -20.23 0.71 5.49
N GLU A 86 -21.08 1.24 4.60
CA GLU A 86 -22.54 1.09 4.70
C GLU A 86 -22.98 -0.34 4.32
N VAL A 87 -23.99 -0.87 5.01
CA VAL A 87 -24.51 -2.24 4.78
C VAL A 87 -25.05 -2.42 3.36
N THR A 88 -25.59 -1.35 2.77
CA THR A 88 -26.04 -1.34 1.38
C THR A 88 -25.19 -0.31 0.64
N LEU A 89 -24.36 -0.80 -0.27
CA LEU A 89 -23.47 0.06 -1.04
C LEU A 89 -24.25 0.81 -2.12
N ASP A 90 -24.21 2.14 -2.07
CA ASP A 90 -24.75 2.98 -3.14
C ASP A 90 -23.70 3.14 -4.25
N VAL A 91 -23.68 2.17 -5.18
CA VAL A 91 -22.70 2.09 -6.26
C VAL A 91 -22.73 3.28 -7.22
N GLU A 92 -23.92 3.84 -7.46
CA GLU A 92 -24.09 5.04 -8.30
C GLU A 92 -23.52 6.27 -7.62
N TYR A 93 -23.77 6.42 -6.31
CA TYR A 93 -23.19 7.51 -5.54
C TYR A 93 -21.67 7.42 -5.48
N ILE A 94 -21.10 6.23 -5.25
CA ILE A 94 -19.64 6.05 -5.24
C ILE A 94 -19.03 6.33 -6.62
N ASN A 95 -19.69 5.88 -7.69
CA ASN A 95 -19.28 6.22 -9.05
C ASN A 95 -19.27 7.74 -9.31
N SER A 96 -20.33 8.43 -8.89
CA SER A 96 -20.44 9.89 -8.99
C SER A 96 -19.36 10.59 -8.18
N LEU A 97 -19.11 10.13 -6.95
CA LEU A 97 -18.04 10.64 -6.08
C LEU A 97 -16.67 10.46 -6.75
N TYR A 98 -16.40 9.29 -7.32
CA TYR A 98 -15.14 9.02 -8.00
C TYR A 98 -14.95 9.97 -9.20
N ASN A 99 -15.99 10.14 -10.03
CA ASN A 99 -15.97 11.11 -11.14
C ASN A 99 -15.65 12.53 -10.64
N LYS A 100 -16.31 12.97 -9.57
CA LYS A 100 -16.07 14.30 -8.98
C LYS A 100 -14.62 14.45 -8.51
N MET A 101 -14.04 13.42 -7.91
CA MET A 101 -12.64 13.44 -7.47
C MET A 101 -11.67 13.52 -8.65
N ILE A 102 -11.89 12.72 -9.69
CA ILE A 102 -11.06 12.72 -10.91
C ILE A 102 -11.09 14.09 -11.62
N LEU A 103 -12.26 14.71 -11.71
CA LEU A 103 -12.42 16.05 -12.30
C LEU A 103 -11.62 17.09 -11.51
N LYS A 104 -11.85 17.15 -10.19
CA LYS A 104 -11.14 18.10 -9.33
C LYS A 104 -9.62 17.90 -9.35
N ARG A 105 -9.16 16.65 -9.44
CA ARG A 105 -7.73 16.30 -9.66
C ARG A 105 -7.19 16.89 -10.95
N ASN A 106 -7.90 16.67 -12.06
CA ASN A 106 -7.47 17.20 -13.36
C ASN A 106 -7.53 18.73 -13.40
N GLU A 107 -8.59 19.36 -12.86
CA GLU A 107 -8.71 20.82 -12.76
C GLU A 107 -7.54 21.43 -11.98
N TYR A 108 -7.18 20.85 -10.84
CA TYR A 108 -6.06 21.31 -10.03
C TYR A 108 -4.72 21.20 -10.77
N ILE A 109 -4.51 20.09 -11.48
CA ILE A 109 -3.27 19.82 -12.19
C ILE A 109 -3.16 20.66 -13.49
N GLN A 110 -4.27 20.96 -14.15
CA GLN A 110 -4.31 21.88 -15.30
C GLN A 110 -3.90 23.31 -14.91
N GLN A 111 -4.22 23.77 -13.70
CA GLN A 111 -3.73 25.05 -13.18
C GLN A 111 -2.20 25.08 -13.04
N GLN A 112 -1.57 23.90 -12.91
CA GLN A 112 -0.12 23.72 -12.87
C GLN A 112 0.49 23.47 -14.26
N LEU A 113 -0.27 23.72 -15.35
CA LEU A 113 0.16 23.58 -16.75
C LEU A 113 0.43 22.14 -17.21
N TYR A 114 -0.09 21.16 -16.48
CA TYR A 114 -0.08 19.76 -16.91
C TYR A 114 -1.34 19.43 -17.71
N LYS A 115 -1.24 18.52 -18.68
CA LYS A 115 -2.37 18.11 -19.53
C LYS A 115 -3.46 17.38 -18.75
N ASP A 116 -3.04 16.41 -17.95
CA ASP A 116 -3.89 15.52 -17.18
C ASP A 116 -3.12 15.04 -15.94
N TYR A 117 -3.84 14.52 -14.95
CA TYR A 117 -3.25 14.04 -13.70
C TYR A 117 -2.24 12.92 -13.93
N PHE A 118 -2.45 12.05 -14.92
CA PHE A 118 -1.52 10.96 -15.20
C PHE A 118 -0.17 11.47 -15.68
N THR A 119 -0.16 12.53 -16.51
CA THR A 119 1.06 13.20 -16.96
C THR A 119 1.80 13.86 -15.80
N TYR A 120 1.06 14.54 -14.91
CA TYR A 120 1.61 15.07 -13.66
C TYR A 120 2.25 13.99 -12.78
N TYR A 121 1.53 12.89 -12.54
CA TYR A 121 2.03 11.77 -11.75
C TYR A 121 3.34 11.22 -12.33
N LYS A 122 3.41 11.03 -13.65
CA LYS A 122 4.63 10.54 -14.31
C LYS A 122 5.80 11.50 -14.15
N GLU A 123 5.59 12.80 -14.32
CA GLU A 123 6.69 13.77 -14.21
C GLU A 123 7.16 13.97 -12.77
N LYS A 124 6.24 14.01 -11.80
CA LYS A 124 6.61 14.24 -10.38
C LYS A 124 7.33 13.06 -9.74
N ASN A 125 7.10 11.85 -10.23
CA ASN A 125 7.72 10.64 -9.72
C ASN A 125 8.84 10.12 -10.65
N ASP A 126 9.37 10.95 -11.56
CA ASP A 126 10.38 10.56 -12.56
C ASP A 126 10.00 9.32 -13.42
N ASN A 127 8.71 9.01 -13.49
CA ASN A 127 8.08 7.88 -14.15
C ASN A 127 7.76 8.17 -15.63
N ASN A 128 8.55 8.99 -16.30
CA ASN A 128 8.34 9.36 -17.71
C ASN A 128 8.42 8.19 -18.70
N LEU A 129 9.14 7.12 -18.32
CA LEU A 129 9.25 5.89 -19.10
C LEU A 129 8.20 4.83 -18.75
N LEU A 130 7.30 5.12 -17.82
CA LEU A 130 6.33 4.17 -17.27
C LEU A 130 5.51 3.47 -18.36
N ASP A 131 4.94 4.22 -19.31
CA ASP A 131 4.16 3.65 -20.42
C ASP A 131 5.01 2.70 -21.28
N LYS A 132 6.29 3.03 -21.52
CA LYS A 132 7.19 2.18 -22.30
C LYS A 132 7.52 0.91 -21.52
N LEU A 133 7.89 1.04 -20.25
CA LEU A 133 8.28 -0.06 -19.37
C LEU A 133 7.12 -1.04 -19.17
N PHE A 134 5.92 -0.54 -18.92
CA PHE A 134 4.73 -1.37 -18.78
C PHE A 134 4.41 -2.14 -20.07
N ASN A 135 4.47 -1.47 -21.22
CA ASN A 135 4.17 -2.09 -22.51
C ASN A 135 5.26 -3.07 -22.99
N SER A 136 6.54 -2.73 -22.80
CA SER A 136 7.63 -3.53 -23.32
C SER A 136 8.04 -4.68 -22.41
N LYS A 137 7.62 -4.69 -21.14
CA LYS A 137 8.14 -5.64 -20.15
C LYS A 137 7.04 -6.31 -19.33
N VAL A 138 6.22 -5.53 -18.62
CA VAL A 138 5.14 -6.08 -17.78
C VAL A 138 4.14 -6.86 -18.65
N ASN A 139 3.63 -6.27 -19.73
CA ASN A 139 2.70 -6.96 -20.64
C ASN A 139 3.29 -8.22 -21.31
N GLN A 140 4.62 -8.35 -21.42
CA GLN A 140 5.25 -9.52 -22.01
C GLN A 140 5.32 -10.71 -21.04
N VAL A 141 5.48 -10.45 -19.75
CA VAL A 141 5.59 -11.50 -18.71
C VAL A 141 4.23 -11.95 -18.17
N ILE A 142 3.20 -11.11 -18.25
CA ILE A 142 1.86 -11.43 -17.75
C ILE A 142 1.33 -12.79 -18.24
N PRO A 143 1.42 -13.17 -19.53
CA PRO A 143 0.95 -14.48 -19.98
C PRO A 143 1.61 -15.66 -19.25
N ASN A 144 2.89 -15.52 -18.86
CA ASN A 144 3.59 -16.54 -18.08
C ASN A 144 3.08 -16.59 -16.64
N TYR A 145 2.89 -15.43 -15.99
CA TYR A 145 2.32 -15.37 -14.64
C TYR A 145 0.90 -15.94 -14.57
N ILE A 146 0.06 -15.62 -15.56
CA ILE A 146 -1.27 -16.20 -15.69
C ILE A 146 -1.21 -17.72 -15.80
N LYS A 147 -0.28 -18.24 -16.60
CA LYS A 147 -0.07 -19.68 -16.77
C LYS A 147 0.36 -20.35 -15.47
N GLU A 148 1.32 -19.77 -14.74
CA GLU A 148 1.79 -20.31 -13.46
C GLU A 148 0.70 -20.29 -12.39
N LEU A 149 -0.09 -19.21 -12.30
CA LEU A 149 -1.27 -19.16 -11.44
C LEU A 149 -2.25 -20.28 -11.77
N LYS A 150 -2.60 -20.47 -13.04
CA LYS A 150 -3.47 -21.58 -13.48
C LYS A 150 -2.92 -22.94 -13.04
N LEU A 151 -1.63 -23.19 -13.24
CA LEU A 151 -0.99 -24.44 -12.85
C LEU A 151 -1.01 -24.64 -11.33
N PHE A 152 -0.79 -23.57 -10.56
CA PHE A 152 -0.87 -23.61 -9.11
C PHE A 152 -2.29 -23.96 -8.65
N TYR A 153 -3.31 -23.21 -9.06
CA TYR A 153 -4.70 -23.45 -8.66
C TYR A 153 -5.17 -24.87 -9.01
N ASN A 154 -4.82 -25.38 -10.20
CA ASN A 154 -5.15 -26.74 -10.61
C ASN A 154 -4.55 -27.82 -9.68
N LYS A 155 -3.42 -27.56 -9.01
CA LYS A 155 -2.80 -28.51 -8.06
C LYS A 155 -3.50 -28.54 -6.70
N TYR A 156 -4.08 -27.42 -6.29
CA TYR A 156 -4.69 -27.27 -4.96
C TYR A 156 -6.21 -27.43 -4.96
N GLU A 157 -6.87 -27.30 -6.12
CA GLU A 157 -8.33 -27.41 -6.26
C GLU A 157 -8.82 -28.78 -6.79
N ILE A 158 -8.02 -29.85 -6.66
CA ILE A 158 -8.27 -31.18 -7.26
C ILE A 158 -9.58 -31.85 -6.80
N ASN A 159 -10.27 -31.33 -5.79
CA ASN A 159 -11.50 -31.94 -5.26
C ASN A 159 -12.70 -31.02 -5.45
N ASP A 160 -13.16 -30.89 -6.69
CA ASP A 160 -14.56 -30.96 -7.11
C ASP A 160 -14.62 -30.59 -8.60
N ASN A 161 -15.65 -31.02 -9.33
CA ASN A 161 -15.88 -30.66 -10.73
C ASN A 161 -16.20 -29.15 -10.93
N ASP A 162 -15.72 -28.29 -10.05
CA ASP A 162 -16.02 -26.87 -9.98
C ASP A 162 -15.07 -26.06 -10.86
N ILE A 163 -15.68 -25.29 -11.75
CA ILE A 163 -15.02 -24.25 -12.55
C ILE A 163 -14.27 -23.32 -11.60
N LEU A 164 -12.96 -23.15 -11.83
CA LEU A 164 -12.12 -22.22 -11.07
C LEU A 164 -12.78 -20.83 -11.03
N HIS A 165 -13.06 -20.35 -9.82
CA HIS A 165 -13.88 -19.16 -9.59
C HIS A 165 -13.00 -17.91 -9.57
N PRO A 166 -13.39 -16.79 -10.23
CA PRO A 166 -12.52 -15.62 -10.37
C PRO A 166 -12.10 -14.99 -9.05
N PHE A 167 -12.95 -15.08 -8.02
CA PHE A 167 -12.65 -14.55 -6.69
C PHE A 167 -11.73 -15.44 -5.84
N LYS A 168 -11.36 -16.64 -6.32
CA LYS A 168 -10.37 -17.49 -5.63
C LYS A 168 -8.93 -17.00 -5.82
N LEU A 169 -8.70 -16.01 -6.70
CA LEU A 169 -7.36 -15.50 -7.00
C LEU A 169 -6.72 -14.67 -5.88
N ASN A 170 -7.52 -14.02 -5.03
CA ASN A 170 -7.02 -13.08 -4.02
C ASN A 170 -7.18 -13.58 -2.58
N ASN A 171 -7.61 -14.83 -2.37
CA ASN A 171 -7.85 -15.40 -1.04
C ASN A 171 -7.66 -16.91 -1.09
N ILE A 172 -6.44 -17.37 -1.40
CA ILE A 172 -6.16 -18.81 -1.37
C ILE A 172 -6.21 -19.28 0.08
N ARG A 173 -7.41 -19.65 0.55
CA ARG A 173 -7.60 -20.38 1.80
C ARG A 173 -7.10 -21.80 1.59
N ILE A 174 -5.79 -22.01 1.70
CA ILE A 174 -5.19 -23.32 1.55
C ILE A 174 -5.66 -24.21 2.71
N ASN A 175 -6.51 -25.19 2.39
CA ASN A 175 -6.91 -26.31 3.23
C ASN A 175 -7.58 -25.98 4.58
N ASN A 176 -8.30 -24.87 4.74
CA ASN A 176 -8.88 -24.48 6.04
C ASN A 176 -7.83 -24.51 7.18
N GLN A 177 -6.54 -24.40 6.87
CA GLN A 177 -5.51 -24.36 7.89
C GLN A 177 -5.52 -22.97 8.50
N LYS A 178 -5.86 -22.91 9.79
CA LYS A 178 -5.68 -21.67 10.55
C LYS A 178 -4.18 -21.42 10.71
N TYR A 179 -3.70 -20.33 10.16
CA TYR A 179 -2.36 -19.80 10.45
C TYR A 179 -2.53 -18.77 11.54
N LYS A 180 -1.86 -18.99 12.68
CA LYS A 180 -1.83 -18.02 13.77
C LYS A 180 -0.46 -17.39 13.79
N VAL A 181 -0.41 -16.06 13.66
CA VAL A 181 0.82 -15.31 13.80
C VAL A 181 1.29 -15.40 15.25
N ASN A 182 2.43 -16.06 15.46
CA ASN A 182 3.10 -16.05 16.76
C ASN A 182 4.20 -15.01 16.75
N PHE A 183 3.84 -13.76 17.04
CA PHE A 183 4.79 -12.65 16.93
C PHE A 183 6.05 -12.86 17.78
N LYS A 184 5.92 -13.28 19.04
CA LYS A 184 7.06 -13.40 19.94
C LYS A 184 7.96 -14.59 19.61
N GLU A 185 7.38 -15.77 19.44
CA GLU A 185 8.16 -17.01 19.34
C GLU A 185 8.65 -17.32 17.93
N ASP A 186 8.08 -16.66 16.91
CA ASP A 186 8.41 -16.89 15.51
C ASP A 186 8.96 -15.61 14.87
N VAL A 187 8.11 -14.59 14.67
CA VAL A 187 8.47 -13.39 13.91
C VAL A 187 9.63 -12.63 14.57
N LEU A 188 9.53 -12.31 15.85
CA LEU A 188 10.51 -11.52 16.59
C LEU A 188 11.86 -12.27 16.72
N GLU A 189 11.83 -13.56 17.05
CA GLU A 189 13.07 -14.35 17.18
C GLU A 189 13.78 -14.52 15.83
N ASN A 190 13.05 -14.75 14.74
CA ASN A 190 13.63 -14.79 13.40
C ASN A 190 14.21 -13.42 12.99
N ILE A 191 13.55 -12.31 13.32
CA ILE A 191 14.08 -10.98 13.08
C ILE A 191 15.36 -10.72 13.88
N LYS A 192 15.43 -11.16 15.15
CA LYS A 192 16.66 -11.07 15.96
C LYS A 192 17.83 -11.85 15.32
N ILE A 193 17.55 -12.90 14.55
CA ILE A 193 18.55 -13.63 13.75
C ILE A 193 18.96 -12.84 12.50
N MET A 194 18.02 -12.17 11.82
CA MET A 194 18.30 -11.35 10.62
C MET A 194 19.09 -10.07 10.93
N ASP A 195 18.64 -9.30 11.93
CA ASP A 195 19.25 -8.07 12.42
C ASP A 195 18.98 -7.96 13.93
N SER A 196 19.99 -8.28 14.75
CA SER A 196 19.86 -8.33 16.20
C SER A 196 19.49 -6.97 16.82
N ASP A 197 19.99 -5.87 16.25
CA ASP A 197 19.74 -4.54 16.81
C ASP A 197 18.33 -4.08 16.47
N PHE A 198 17.86 -4.34 15.24
CA PHE A 198 16.46 -4.14 14.90
C PHE A 198 15.53 -5.04 15.72
N GLY A 199 15.88 -6.31 15.94
CA GLY A 199 15.09 -7.21 16.78
C GLY A 199 14.94 -6.72 18.23
N LYS A 200 15.99 -6.14 18.83
CA LYS A 200 15.90 -5.51 20.16
C LYS A 200 15.01 -4.26 20.16
N TYR A 201 15.12 -3.43 19.10
CA TYR A 201 14.24 -2.27 18.93
C TYR A 201 12.78 -2.71 18.82
N LEU A 202 12.51 -3.73 17.99
CA LEU A 202 11.18 -4.29 17.74
C LEU A 202 10.56 -4.86 19.02
N GLU A 203 11.34 -5.62 19.81
CA GLU A 203 10.92 -6.14 21.11
C GLU A 203 10.53 -5.03 22.08
N ARG A 204 11.32 -3.95 22.13
CA ARG A 204 11.02 -2.80 22.99
C ARG A 204 9.71 -2.14 22.59
N ILE A 205 9.54 -1.76 21.31
CA ILE A 205 8.32 -1.04 20.87
C ILE A 205 7.08 -1.93 20.93
N TYR A 206 7.23 -3.25 20.77
CA TYR A 206 6.16 -4.21 21.03
C TYR A 206 5.72 -4.18 22.50
N ASN A 207 6.67 -4.21 23.45
CA ASN A 207 6.36 -4.17 24.88
C ASN A 207 5.79 -2.81 25.33
N GLU A 208 6.16 -1.72 24.66
CA GLU A 208 5.57 -0.38 24.83
C GLU A 208 4.17 -0.27 24.16
N GLY A 209 3.74 -1.30 23.42
CA GLY A 209 2.42 -1.41 22.80
C GLY A 209 2.23 -0.58 21.52
N PHE A 210 3.33 -0.30 20.81
CA PHE A 210 3.30 0.28 19.46
C PHE A 210 3.05 -0.75 18.35
N ILE A 211 2.98 -2.03 18.70
CA ILE A 211 2.63 -3.12 17.78
C ILE A 211 1.45 -3.87 18.37
N ILE A 212 0.29 -3.75 17.71
CA ILE A 212 -0.95 -4.39 18.13
C ILE A 212 -1.34 -5.43 17.08
N ILE A 213 -1.38 -6.69 17.50
CA ILE A 213 -1.83 -7.81 16.66
C ILE A 213 -3.02 -8.45 17.37
N ARG A 214 -4.21 -8.40 16.75
CA ARG A 214 -5.45 -8.92 17.35
C ARG A 214 -6.24 -9.77 16.37
N GLU A 215 -7.04 -10.70 16.90
CA GLU A 215 -8.04 -11.39 16.08
C GLU A 215 -9.15 -10.42 15.68
N SER A 216 -9.57 -10.47 14.42
CA SER A 216 -10.58 -9.59 13.83
C SER A 216 -11.52 -10.37 12.89
N ASN A 217 -12.58 -9.72 12.42
CA ASN A 217 -13.47 -10.27 11.39
C ASN A 217 -13.02 -9.94 9.95
N LEU A 218 -12.14 -8.95 9.82
CA LEU A 218 -11.61 -8.45 8.56
C LEU A 218 -10.09 -8.34 8.70
N GLN A 219 -9.39 -8.82 7.69
CA GLN A 219 -7.96 -8.67 7.63
C GLN A 219 -7.62 -7.22 7.34
N GLU A 220 -6.78 -6.62 8.19
CA GLU A 220 -6.35 -5.24 8.06
C GLU A 220 -4.94 -5.09 8.63
N GLY A 221 -4.11 -4.30 7.96
CA GLY A 221 -2.75 -3.99 8.37
C GLY A 221 -2.47 -2.54 8.01
N PHE A 222 -1.82 -1.81 8.92
CA PHE A 222 -1.24 -0.53 8.57
C PHE A 222 -0.06 -0.17 9.47
N PHE A 223 0.81 0.65 8.90
CA PHE A 223 1.92 1.32 9.55
C PHE A 223 1.70 2.83 9.54
N ILE A 224 1.96 3.45 10.69
CA ILE A 224 1.96 4.90 10.84
C ILE A 224 3.29 5.35 11.43
N GLU A 225 3.93 6.30 10.75
CA GLU A 225 5.13 6.95 11.25
C GLU A 225 4.76 8.01 12.31
N LEU A 226 5.51 8.08 13.40
CA LEU A 226 5.37 9.10 14.45
C LEU A 226 6.67 9.91 14.50
N PRO A 227 6.80 10.95 13.66
CA PRO A 227 8.10 11.56 13.37
C PRO A 227 8.77 12.26 14.57
N TYR A 228 8.00 12.86 15.48
CA TYR A 228 8.51 13.56 16.65
C TYR A 228 9.03 12.60 17.72
N THR A 229 8.31 11.50 17.96
CA THR A 229 8.79 10.42 18.85
C THR A 229 9.83 9.51 18.18
N LYS A 230 9.98 9.60 16.84
CA LYS A 230 10.77 8.68 16.00
C LYS A 230 10.38 7.21 16.22
N LYS A 231 9.09 6.97 16.47
CA LYS A 231 8.53 5.63 16.61
C LYS A 231 7.65 5.34 15.39
N GLY A 232 7.35 4.07 15.19
CA GLY A 232 6.31 3.63 14.27
C GLY A 232 5.24 2.90 15.04
N PHE A 233 4.00 3.03 14.60
CA PHE A 233 2.86 2.30 15.13
C PHE A 233 2.38 1.30 14.07
N VAL A 234 2.27 0.02 14.46
CA VAL A 234 1.76 -1.05 13.61
C VAL A 234 0.51 -1.63 14.24
N TYR A 235 -0.51 -1.78 13.40
CA TYR A 235 -1.72 -2.49 13.76
C TYR A 235 -2.04 -3.56 12.73
N LEU A 236 -2.39 -4.74 13.21
CA LEU A 236 -2.78 -5.90 12.43
C LEU A 236 -4.04 -6.54 13.03
N GLY A 237 -5.11 -6.59 12.24
CA GLY A 237 -6.28 -7.41 12.46
C GLY A 237 -6.16 -8.72 11.70
N CYS A 238 -6.05 -9.84 12.42
CA CYS A 238 -5.82 -11.17 11.86
C CYS A 238 -7.11 -12.01 11.82
N ILE A 239 -7.36 -12.68 10.70
CA ILE A 239 -8.52 -13.57 10.49
C ILE A 239 -8.19 -15.07 10.58
N GLY A 240 -6.91 -15.39 10.77
CA GLY A 240 -6.37 -16.73 10.95
C GLY A 240 -5.91 -17.41 9.65
N ASP A 241 -5.42 -16.66 8.66
CA ASP A 241 -4.87 -17.22 7.42
C ASP A 241 -3.40 -16.86 7.21
N ILE A 242 -2.81 -17.41 6.13
CA ILE A 242 -1.38 -17.22 5.87
C ILE A 242 -1.05 -15.77 5.48
N ASP A 243 -2.04 -15.03 5.00
CA ASP A 243 -1.89 -13.62 4.64
C ASP A 243 -1.66 -12.78 5.89
N ASP A 244 -2.21 -13.16 7.05
CA ASP A 244 -1.90 -12.50 8.32
C ASP A 244 -0.40 -12.54 8.63
N TYR A 245 0.26 -13.64 8.27
CA TYR A 245 1.69 -13.82 8.49
C TYR A 245 2.51 -12.92 7.58
N PHE A 246 2.20 -12.90 6.28
CA PHE A 246 2.88 -12.05 5.30
C PHE A 246 2.65 -10.56 5.58
N ASN A 247 1.40 -10.16 5.83
CA ASN A 247 1.05 -8.79 6.21
C ASN A 247 1.77 -8.36 7.50
N THR A 248 1.90 -9.25 8.49
CA THR A 248 2.68 -8.94 9.70
C THR A 248 4.12 -8.58 9.36
N ILE A 249 4.76 -9.36 8.49
CA ILE A 249 6.16 -9.13 8.10
C ILE A 249 6.27 -7.87 7.23
N HIS A 250 5.30 -7.62 6.36
CA HIS A 250 5.21 -6.42 5.52
C HIS A 250 5.20 -5.14 6.35
N GLU A 251 4.29 -5.03 7.33
CA GLU A 251 4.21 -3.86 8.21
C GLU A 251 5.48 -3.68 9.07
N ILE A 252 6.11 -4.79 9.48
CA ILE A 252 7.42 -4.75 10.14
C ILE A 252 8.52 -4.27 9.18
N GLY A 253 8.39 -4.54 7.89
CA GLY A 253 9.27 -3.98 6.85
C GLY A 253 9.17 -2.46 6.76
N HIS A 254 7.97 -1.87 6.90
CA HIS A 254 7.82 -0.41 7.05
C HIS A 254 8.46 0.11 8.35
N LEU A 255 8.29 -0.60 9.47
CA LEU A 255 9.02 -0.29 10.71
C LEU A 255 10.54 -0.37 10.52
N TYR A 256 11.03 -1.32 9.72
CA TYR A 256 12.45 -1.46 9.42
C TYR A 256 12.96 -0.27 8.60
N HIS A 257 12.21 0.15 7.58
CA HIS A 257 12.51 1.38 6.82
C HIS A 257 12.62 2.58 7.78
N GLN A 258 11.61 2.81 8.61
CA GLN A 258 11.60 3.88 9.61
C GLN A 258 12.80 3.78 10.57
N TYR A 259 13.12 2.58 11.05
CA TYR A 259 14.26 2.33 11.93
C TYR A 259 15.59 2.76 11.28
N ILE A 260 15.84 2.36 10.03
CA ILE A 260 17.11 2.65 9.34
C ILE A 260 17.21 4.11 8.83
N THR A 261 16.08 4.81 8.66
CA THR A 261 16.04 6.22 8.22
C THR A 261 15.93 7.24 9.36
N SER A 262 15.51 6.83 10.57
CA SER A 262 15.27 7.69 11.74
C SER A 262 16.42 8.62 12.18
N ASN A 263 17.66 8.27 11.82
CA ASN A 263 18.87 9.05 12.13
C ASN A 263 19.46 9.79 10.92
N VAL A 264 18.81 9.73 9.77
CA VAL A 264 19.19 10.46 8.55
C VAL A 264 18.49 11.82 8.56
N GLU A 265 19.19 12.91 8.20
CA GLU A 265 18.56 14.23 8.02
C GLU A 265 17.44 14.14 6.97
N TYR A 266 16.28 14.74 7.22
CA TYR A 266 15.08 14.58 6.38
C TYR A 266 15.25 14.89 4.90
N LYS A 267 16.01 15.93 4.55
CA LYS A 267 16.33 16.23 3.14
C LYS A 267 17.04 15.08 2.41
N ASN A 268 17.60 14.14 3.16
CA ASN A 268 18.29 12.94 2.70
C ASN A 268 17.51 11.66 3.05
N GLN A 269 16.34 11.74 3.71
CA GLN A 269 15.50 10.59 3.97
C GLN A 269 14.79 10.18 2.67
N CYS A 270 15.03 8.95 2.23
CA CYS A 270 14.33 8.35 1.11
C CYS A 270 12.92 7.91 1.55
N ASN A 271 11.99 8.86 1.64
CA ASN A 271 10.64 8.68 2.20
C ASN A 271 9.51 8.64 1.15
N SER A 272 9.83 8.54 -0.15
CA SER A 272 8.77 8.33 -1.15
C SER A 272 8.04 7.01 -0.87
N LEU A 273 6.74 6.97 -1.15
CA LEU A 273 5.92 5.78 -0.93
C LEU A 273 6.49 4.57 -1.70
N GLU A 274 6.98 4.77 -2.93
CA GLU A 274 7.71 3.76 -3.72
C GLU A 274 8.82 3.09 -2.92
N ILE A 275 9.67 3.90 -2.28
CA ILE A 275 10.82 3.39 -1.55
C ILE A 275 10.36 2.66 -0.28
N LYS A 276 9.31 3.15 0.39
CA LYS A 276 8.73 2.51 1.57
C LYS A 276 8.20 1.10 1.23
N GLU A 277 7.45 0.95 0.14
CA GLU A 277 6.95 -0.35 -0.34
C GLU A 277 8.09 -1.27 -0.77
N PHE A 278 9.08 -0.74 -1.49
CA PHE A 278 10.25 -1.50 -1.90
C PHE A 278 10.96 -2.13 -0.70
N VAL A 279 11.15 -1.39 0.40
CA VAL A 279 11.74 -1.97 1.62
C VAL A 279 10.83 -3.02 2.23
N ALA A 280 9.55 -2.71 2.38
CA ALA A 280 8.62 -3.60 3.06
C ALA A 280 8.57 -4.97 2.37
N HIS A 281 8.33 -4.99 1.06
CA HIS A 281 8.29 -6.22 0.29
C HIS A 281 9.67 -6.91 0.14
N SER A 282 10.77 -6.14 0.10
CA SER A 282 12.12 -6.74 0.12
C SER A 282 12.42 -7.43 1.44
N PHE A 283 12.05 -6.80 2.56
CA PHE A 283 12.20 -7.35 3.90
C PHE A 283 11.37 -8.63 4.05
N GLU A 284 10.11 -8.57 3.60
CA GLU A 284 9.18 -9.70 3.54
C GLU A 284 9.76 -10.88 2.77
N ALA A 285 10.26 -10.66 1.54
CA ALA A 285 10.87 -11.70 0.72
C ALA A 285 12.11 -12.32 1.38
N LEU A 286 13.01 -11.50 1.95
CA LEU A 286 14.20 -11.98 2.65
C LEU A 286 13.85 -12.86 3.85
N PHE A 287 12.86 -12.43 4.63
CA PHE A 287 12.37 -13.18 5.78
C PHE A 287 11.75 -14.52 5.35
N VAL A 288 10.83 -14.49 4.38
CA VAL A 288 10.16 -15.70 3.86
C VAL A 288 11.18 -16.68 3.30
N ARG A 289 12.16 -16.19 2.52
CA ARG A 289 13.23 -17.00 1.94
C ARG A 289 14.08 -17.72 3.01
N GLN A 290 14.33 -17.07 4.15
CA GLN A 290 15.24 -17.61 5.15
C GLN A 290 14.55 -18.51 6.18
N PHE A 291 13.35 -18.17 6.63
CA PHE A 291 12.75 -18.82 7.82
C PHE A 291 11.55 -19.71 7.52
N THR A 292 11.03 -19.71 6.29
CA THR A 292 9.83 -20.48 5.96
C THR A 292 10.13 -21.74 5.14
N SER A 293 9.20 -22.70 5.20
CA SER A 293 9.29 -23.91 4.39
C SER A 293 9.13 -23.61 2.90
N GLU A 294 9.65 -24.49 2.05
CA GLU A 294 9.52 -24.38 0.59
C GLU A 294 8.06 -24.23 0.14
N LYS A 295 7.12 -24.90 0.83
CA LYS A 295 5.68 -24.75 0.55
C LYS A 295 5.19 -23.32 0.80
N VAL A 296 5.62 -22.69 1.89
CA VAL A 296 5.23 -21.31 2.24
C VAL A 296 5.83 -20.32 1.26
N LYS A 297 7.08 -20.54 0.82
CA LYS A 297 7.72 -19.73 -0.24
C LYS A 297 6.94 -19.77 -1.55
N GLN A 298 6.51 -20.96 -1.99
CA GLN A 298 5.71 -21.09 -3.21
C GLN A 298 4.35 -20.39 -3.08
N ILE A 299 3.74 -20.40 -1.89
CA ILE A 299 2.48 -19.69 -1.63
C ILE A 299 2.71 -18.18 -1.72
N TYR A 300 3.75 -17.70 -1.03
CA TYR A 300 4.15 -16.31 -1.05
C TYR A 300 4.42 -15.81 -2.48
N GLU A 301 5.23 -16.53 -3.25
CA GLU A 301 5.55 -16.20 -4.65
C GLU A 301 4.27 -16.05 -5.49
N ILE A 302 3.35 -16.98 -5.35
CA ILE A 302 2.07 -16.98 -6.08
C ILE A 302 1.18 -15.81 -5.66
N GLN A 303 1.17 -15.44 -4.38
CA GLN A 303 0.43 -14.28 -3.90
C GLN A 303 1.03 -12.97 -4.40
N GLN A 304 2.35 -12.83 -4.39
CA GLN A 304 3.02 -11.66 -4.98
C GLN A 304 2.69 -11.54 -6.47
N ILE A 305 2.73 -12.66 -7.21
CA ILE A 305 2.34 -12.70 -8.63
C ILE A 305 0.87 -12.31 -8.81
N SER A 306 -0.05 -12.86 -8.01
CA SER A 306 -1.48 -12.54 -8.09
C SER A 306 -1.73 -11.06 -7.81
N SER A 307 -1.09 -10.51 -6.78
CA SER A 307 -1.16 -9.10 -6.42
C SER A 307 -0.60 -8.19 -7.50
N VAL A 308 0.52 -8.56 -8.14
CA VAL A 308 1.06 -7.82 -9.30
C VAL A 308 0.01 -7.72 -10.41
N LEU A 309 -0.65 -8.83 -10.77
CA LEU A 309 -1.67 -8.83 -11.82
C LEU A 309 -2.90 -8.00 -11.43
N TRP A 310 -3.32 -8.03 -10.17
CA TRP A 310 -4.41 -7.20 -9.67
C TRP A 310 -4.06 -5.71 -9.72
N ASN A 311 -2.88 -5.33 -9.25
CA ASN A 311 -2.42 -3.95 -9.31
C ASN A 311 -2.25 -3.47 -10.77
N VAL A 312 -1.87 -4.34 -11.71
CA VAL A 312 -1.88 -4.04 -13.15
C VAL A 312 -3.28 -3.68 -13.65
N VAL A 313 -4.31 -4.42 -13.24
CA VAL A 313 -5.72 -4.12 -13.56
C VAL A 313 -6.09 -2.72 -13.05
N LEU A 314 -5.80 -2.43 -11.78
CA LEU A 314 -6.12 -1.14 -11.15
C LEU A 314 -5.37 0.03 -11.82
N PHE A 315 -4.11 -0.17 -12.15
CA PHE A 315 -3.29 0.84 -12.82
C PHE A 315 -3.80 1.15 -14.24
N GLU A 316 -4.08 0.12 -15.05
CA GLU A 316 -4.63 0.31 -16.40
C GLU A 316 -6.05 0.90 -16.37
N PHE A 317 -6.87 0.51 -15.37
CA PHE A 317 -8.18 1.11 -15.15
C PHE A 317 -8.06 2.61 -14.91
N GLN A 318 -7.22 3.03 -13.97
CA GLN A 318 -6.97 4.45 -13.70
C GLN A 318 -6.47 5.18 -14.93
N LYS A 319 -5.54 4.59 -15.71
CA LYS A 319 -5.05 5.21 -16.95
C LYS A 319 -6.18 5.51 -17.93
N ILE A 320 -7.13 4.59 -18.09
CA ILE A 320 -8.28 4.78 -18.97
C ILE A 320 -9.19 5.88 -18.42
N ILE A 321 -9.59 5.79 -17.15
CA ILE A 321 -10.55 6.72 -16.56
C ILE A 321 -9.98 8.15 -16.49
N TYR A 322 -8.74 8.33 -16.04
CA TYR A 322 -8.11 9.64 -15.93
C TYR A 322 -7.77 10.28 -17.29
N ARG A 323 -7.69 9.52 -18.38
CA ARG A 323 -7.51 10.08 -19.73
C ARG A 323 -8.82 10.51 -20.39
N ASN A 324 -9.95 9.97 -19.93
CA ASN A 324 -11.29 10.28 -20.44
C ASN A 324 -12.12 11.05 -19.39
N PHE A 325 -11.47 11.92 -18.61
CA PHE A 325 -12.12 12.64 -17.51
C PHE A 325 -13.18 13.65 -17.99
N ASP A 326 -13.03 14.18 -19.22
CA ASP A 326 -13.96 15.14 -19.81
C ASP A 326 -15.30 14.51 -20.24
N ASP A 327 -15.31 13.22 -20.56
CA ASP A 327 -16.46 12.53 -21.18
C ASP A 327 -17.40 11.85 -20.15
N TYR A 328 -17.16 12.02 -18.84
CA TYR A 328 -17.91 11.37 -17.75
C TYR A 328 -18.26 9.89 -18.04
N VAL A 329 -17.30 9.00 -17.81
CA VAL A 329 -17.54 7.55 -17.95
C VAL A 329 -18.66 7.13 -16.99
N CYS A 330 -19.77 6.63 -17.54
CA CYS A 330 -20.91 6.18 -16.74
C CYS A 330 -20.58 4.88 -15.98
N LEU A 331 -21.43 4.50 -15.02
CA LEU A 331 -21.18 3.30 -14.20
C LEU A 331 -21.02 2.05 -15.08
N GLU A 332 -21.97 1.80 -15.99
CA GLU A 332 -21.97 0.63 -16.88
C GLU A 332 -20.69 0.55 -17.72
N GLU A 333 -20.21 1.67 -18.25
CA GLU A 333 -18.96 1.71 -19.01
C GLU A 333 -17.74 1.41 -18.14
N LYS A 334 -17.67 1.95 -16.90
CA LYS A 334 -16.58 1.63 -15.98
C LYS A 334 -16.57 0.15 -15.60
N GLU A 335 -17.74 -0.41 -15.31
CA GLU A 335 -17.88 -1.85 -15.03
C GLU A 335 -17.39 -2.68 -16.21
N HIS A 336 -17.78 -2.31 -17.44
CA HIS A 336 -17.33 -2.99 -18.65
C HIS A 336 -15.82 -2.90 -18.86
N ILE A 337 -15.24 -1.70 -18.69
CA ILE A 337 -13.78 -1.50 -18.76
C ILE A 337 -13.08 -2.38 -17.71
N PHE A 338 -13.55 -2.35 -16.46
CA PHE A 338 -12.93 -3.07 -15.36
C PHE A 338 -12.99 -4.59 -15.55
N VAL A 339 -14.15 -5.13 -15.92
CA VAL A 339 -14.34 -6.55 -16.25
C VAL A 339 -13.40 -6.98 -17.39
N ASN A 340 -13.25 -6.17 -18.44
CA ASN A 340 -12.37 -6.49 -19.55
C ASN A 340 -10.89 -6.52 -19.12
N LEU A 341 -10.47 -5.61 -18.24
CA LEU A 341 -9.11 -5.58 -17.70
C LEU A 341 -8.85 -6.81 -16.82
N ILE A 342 -9.77 -7.14 -15.91
CA ILE A 342 -9.73 -8.37 -15.10
C ILE A 342 -9.58 -9.60 -16.00
N LYS A 343 -10.46 -9.76 -17.00
CA LYS A 343 -10.38 -10.89 -17.93
C LYS A 343 -9.04 -10.95 -18.66
N LYS A 344 -8.49 -9.80 -19.06
CA LYS A 344 -7.21 -9.73 -19.76
C LYS A 344 -6.03 -10.14 -18.87
N TYR A 345 -6.00 -9.63 -17.64
CA TYR A 345 -4.80 -9.66 -16.81
C TYR A 345 -4.81 -10.70 -15.70
N THR A 346 -5.98 -11.15 -15.24
CA THR A 346 -6.09 -12.12 -14.14
C THR A 346 -6.82 -13.41 -14.52
N HIS A 347 -7.80 -13.37 -15.42
CA HIS A 347 -8.70 -14.52 -15.66
C HIS A 347 -8.80 -14.98 -17.12
N SER A 348 -7.80 -14.70 -17.95
CA SER A 348 -7.86 -15.02 -19.39
C SER A 348 -7.99 -16.53 -19.67
N TYR A 349 -7.74 -17.36 -18.66
CA TYR A 349 -7.81 -18.81 -18.70
C TYR A 349 -9.06 -19.42 -18.06
N LEU A 350 -9.94 -18.59 -17.49
CA LEU A 350 -11.21 -19.04 -16.93
C LEU A 350 -12.27 -19.08 -18.05
N ASP A 351 -12.72 -20.29 -18.39
CA ASP A 351 -13.85 -20.45 -19.30
C ASP A 351 -15.15 -19.96 -18.64
N ASN A 352 -15.92 -19.15 -19.37
CA ASN A 352 -17.26 -18.69 -18.99
C ASN A 352 -17.31 -17.79 -17.73
N THR A 353 -16.46 -16.76 -17.68
CA THR A 353 -16.47 -15.70 -16.64
C THR A 353 -17.69 -14.79 -16.69
N ASN A 354 -18.45 -14.78 -17.80
CA ASN A 354 -19.58 -13.87 -18.01
C ASN A 354 -20.64 -13.92 -16.90
N LYS A 355 -20.82 -15.07 -16.24
CA LYS A 355 -21.74 -15.20 -15.09
C LYS A 355 -21.33 -14.40 -13.86
N TYR A 356 -20.07 -13.95 -13.79
CA TYR A 356 -19.50 -13.18 -12.69
C TYR A 356 -19.23 -11.72 -13.06
N ASP A 357 -19.44 -11.32 -14.31
CA ASP A 357 -19.11 -9.96 -14.79
C ASP A 357 -19.80 -8.88 -13.96
N ILE A 358 -21.08 -9.08 -13.62
CA ILE A 358 -21.85 -8.15 -12.78
C ILE A 358 -21.23 -8.02 -11.38
N LEU A 359 -20.76 -9.13 -10.80
CA LEU A 359 -20.14 -9.11 -9.47
C LEU A 359 -18.76 -8.47 -9.51
N LEU A 360 -18.00 -8.67 -10.60
CA LEU A 360 -16.64 -8.15 -10.78
C LEU A 360 -16.63 -6.66 -11.18
N GLY A 361 -17.63 -6.20 -11.93
CA GLY A 361 -17.66 -4.85 -12.48
C GLY A 361 -17.62 -3.74 -11.44
N SER A 362 -18.18 -3.99 -10.25
CA SER A 362 -18.21 -3.04 -9.15
C SER A 362 -17.08 -3.23 -8.12
N THR A 363 -16.19 -4.24 -8.26
CA THR A 363 -15.19 -4.50 -7.20
C THR A 363 -14.12 -3.43 -7.06
N TRP A 364 -13.83 -2.67 -8.11
CA TRP A 364 -12.91 -1.52 -8.05
C TRP A 364 -13.34 -0.49 -6.99
N MET A 365 -14.63 -0.41 -6.64
CA MET A 365 -15.12 0.55 -5.64
C MET A 365 -14.58 0.28 -4.24
N TYR A 366 -14.18 -0.97 -3.96
CA TYR A 366 -13.59 -1.37 -2.67
C TYR A 366 -12.08 -1.09 -2.60
N GLU A 367 -11.46 -0.65 -3.70
CA GLU A 367 -10.03 -0.38 -3.78
C GLU A 367 -9.77 1.08 -3.37
N SER A 368 -9.54 1.30 -2.07
CA SER A 368 -9.37 2.63 -1.49
C SER A 368 -8.27 3.44 -2.18
N MET A 369 -7.18 2.81 -2.63
CA MET A 369 -6.07 3.44 -3.35
C MET A 369 -6.53 4.22 -4.61
N LEU A 370 -7.59 3.77 -5.28
CA LEU A 370 -8.14 4.50 -6.44
C LEU A 370 -8.66 5.88 -6.02
N PHE A 371 -9.24 5.96 -4.83
CA PHE A 371 -9.83 7.16 -4.26
C PHE A 371 -8.83 8.00 -3.50
N GLU A 372 -7.90 7.39 -2.77
CA GLU A 372 -6.98 8.08 -1.86
C GLU A 372 -5.69 8.49 -2.57
N THR A 373 -5.01 7.55 -3.23
CA THR A 373 -3.64 7.71 -3.76
C THR A 373 -3.53 7.22 -5.21
N PRO A 374 -4.05 7.97 -6.20
CA PRO A 374 -4.13 7.49 -7.57
C PRO A 374 -2.78 7.13 -8.16
N PHE A 375 -2.75 6.05 -8.93
CA PHE A 375 -1.58 5.43 -9.54
C PHE A 375 -0.57 4.80 -8.57
N TYR A 376 -0.83 4.79 -7.26
CA TYR A 376 0.05 4.14 -6.28
C TYR A 376 0.23 2.62 -6.51
N ASN A 377 -0.75 1.97 -7.14
CA ASN A 377 -0.65 0.57 -7.57
C ASN A 377 0.59 0.28 -8.44
N CYS A 378 1.12 1.30 -9.14
CA CYS A 378 2.36 1.17 -9.90
C CYS A 378 3.55 0.84 -9.00
N GLU A 379 3.61 1.43 -7.82
CA GLU A 379 4.70 1.23 -6.87
C GLU A 379 4.65 -0.19 -6.28
N TYR A 380 3.46 -0.68 -5.95
CA TYR A 380 3.24 -2.09 -5.56
C TYR A 380 3.72 -3.06 -6.63
N ILE A 381 3.36 -2.84 -7.91
CA ILE A 381 3.79 -3.72 -9.01
C ILE A 381 5.31 -3.88 -9.02
N TYR A 382 6.05 -2.77 -8.85
CA TYR A 382 7.50 -2.81 -8.87
C TYR A 382 8.11 -3.42 -7.62
N ALA A 383 7.62 -3.04 -6.45
CA ALA A 383 8.09 -3.60 -5.19
C ALA A 383 7.88 -5.12 -5.13
N GLN A 384 6.74 -5.62 -5.60
CA GLN A 384 6.39 -7.04 -5.58
C GLN A 384 7.14 -7.86 -6.62
N ILE A 385 7.36 -7.34 -7.83
CA ILE A 385 8.22 -8.00 -8.83
C ILE A 385 9.64 -8.17 -8.25
N ASN A 386 10.19 -7.10 -7.67
CA ASN A 386 11.50 -7.17 -7.04
C ASN A 386 11.53 -8.12 -5.84
N ALA A 387 10.44 -8.21 -5.07
CA ALA A 387 10.34 -9.16 -3.97
C ALA A 387 10.37 -10.62 -4.45
N VAL A 388 9.70 -10.94 -5.57
CA VAL A 388 9.80 -12.26 -6.22
C VAL A 388 11.24 -12.52 -6.67
N ASP A 389 11.92 -11.53 -7.25
CA ASP A 389 13.32 -11.67 -7.63
C ASP A 389 14.22 -11.93 -6.40
N ILE A 390 14.03 -11.21 -5.29
CA ILE A 390 14.78 -11.41 -4.04
C ILE A 390 14.51 -12.78 -3.42
N LEU A 391 13.26 -13.26 -3.50
CA LEU A 391 12.87 -14.58 -3.01
C LEU A 391 13.66 -15.69 -3.74
N ASN A 392 13.84 -15.52 -5.05
CA ASN A 392 14.43 -16.51 -5.96
C ASN A 392 15.95 -16.33 -6.17
N ASP A 393 16.48 -15.12 -5.99
CA ASP A 393 17.92 -14.82 -6.06
C ASP A 393 18.59 -15.10 -4.71
N HIS A 394 19.75 -15.75 -4.73
CA HIS A 394 20.53 -16.07 -3.53
C HIS A 394 21.52 -14.97 -3.13
N GLN A 395 21.63 -13.86 -3.89
CA GLN A 395 22.63 -12.82 -3.64
C GLN A 395 22.15 -11.66 -2.77
N GLY A 396 20.85 -11.34 -2.75
CA GLY A 396 20.32 -10.24 -1.95
C GLY A 396 20.39 -10.51 -0.44
N SER A 397 20.86 -9.54 0.36
CA SER A 397 20.92 -9.63 1.83
C SER A 397 20.33 -8.38 2.51
N LEU A 398 19.92 -8.53 3.78
CA LEU A 398 19.41 -7.41 4.57
C LEU A 398 20.46 -6.30 4.77
N GLU A 399 21.74 -6.69 4.86
CA GLU A 399 22.86 -5.75 4.92
C GLU A 399 23.06 -4.98 3.61
N GLU A 400 22.88 -5.63 2.46
CA GLU A 400 22.90 -4.92 1.17
C GLU A 400 21.76 -3.90 1.08
N LEU A 401 20.54 -4.29 1.48
CA LEU A 401 19.40 -3.38 1.56
C LEU A 401 19.76 -2.16 2.43
N LYS A 402 20.18 -2.40 3.69
CA LYS A 402 20.59 -1.36 4.65
C LYS A 402 21.68 -0.44 4.13
N ASN A 403 22.70 -0.98 3.46
CA ASN A 403 23.83 -0.21 2.93
C ASN A 403 23.44 0.61 1.69
N ASN A 404 22.51 0.14 0.86
CA ASN A 404 21.98 0.91 -0.26
C ASN A 404 21.24 2.16 0.25
N PHE A 405 20.45 2.03 1.32
CA PHE A 405 19.77 3.15 1.98
C PHE A 405 20.72 4.15 2.64
N LYS A 406 21.63 3.68 3.50
CA LYS A 406 22.50 4.56 4.30
C LYS A 406 23.41 5.45 3.47
N ASN A 407 23.83 4.99 2.30
CA ASN A 407 24.81 5.72 1.51
C ASN A 407 24.22 6.89 0.73
N GLY A 408 22.90 7.13 0.79
CA GLY A 408 22.25 8.14 -0.04
C GLY A 408 22.59 7.98 -1.53
N LYS A 409 23.13 6.79 -1.90
CA LYS A 409 22.87 6.28 -3.23
C LYS A 409 21.37 6.38 -3.24
N ASN A 410 20.83 7.18 -4.18
CA ASN A 410 19.55 6.83 -4.75
C ASN A 410 19.62 5.32 -4.76
N ILE A 411 18.68 4.67 -4.08
CA ILE A 411 18.38 3.34 -4.52
C ILE A 411 18.04 3.64 -5.96
N ASN A 412 19.06 3.50 -6.81
CA ASN A 412 18.93 2.82 -8.03
C ASN A 412 18.22 1.55 -7.52
N ILE A 413 16.88 1.63 -7.38
CA ILE A 413 15.96 1.06 -8.34
C ILE A 413 16.86 0.86 -9.52
N LYS A 414 17.58 -0.26 -9.52
CA LYS A 414 18.51 -0.61 -10.57
C LYS A 414 17.65 -0.40 -11.79
N SER A 415 17.86 0.74 -12.48
CA SER A 415 16.78 1.56 -13.09
C SER A 415 15.74 0.63 -13.58
N LEU A 416 14.49 0.63 -13.10
CA LEU A 416 13.34 -0.19 -13.49
C LEU A 416 13.53 -1.19 -14.68
N GLU A 417 14.15 -0.75 -15.77
CA GLU A 417 15.00 -1.54 -16.69
C GLU A 417 15.89 -2.72 -16.18
N GLN A 418 16.57 -2.71 -15.02
CA GLN A 418 17.56 -3.73 -14.62
C GLN A 418 16.95 -4.87 -13.79
N VAL A 419 16.02 -4.58 -12.88
CA VAL A 419 15.17 -5.61 -12.23
C VAL A 419 14.52 -6.45 -13.33
N ILE A 420 13.99 -5.79 -14.36
CA ILE A 420 13.34 -6.46 -15.48
C ILE A 420 14.32 -6.81 -16.64
N LYS A 421 15.63 -6.88 -16.42
CA LYS A 421 16.61 -7.39 -17.42
C LYS A 421 17.11 -8.79 -17.10
N HIS A 422 16.82 -9.29 -15.91
CA HIS A 422 17.09 -10.67 -15.55
C HIS A 422 15.87 -11.49 -16.01
N GLU A 423 15.92 -11.92 -17.28
CA GLU A 423 15.02 -12.92 -17.88
C GLU A 423 15.29 -14.33 -17.33
#